data_AF-A0A1C5NWU2-F1
#
_entry.id   AF-A0A1C5NWU2-F1
#
_cell.length_a   1.000
_cell.length_b   1.000
_cell.length_c   1.000
_cell.angle_alpha   90.00
_cell.angle_beta   90.00
_cell.angle_gamma   90.00
#
_symmetry.space_group_name_H-M   'P 1'
#
loop_
_entity.id
_entity.type
_entity.pdbx_description
1 polymer ?
#
loop_
_entity_poly.entity_id
_entity_poly.type
_entity_poly.pdbx_seq_one_letter_code
_entity_poly.pdbx_strand_id
1 'polypeptide(L)'
;MPQFLCDEMRDCLKLYYSLKPDDRIFPVTKYYLNHEMERGCKACGVKKIRVHDLRHSHVSLLINMGYTALAIGKRVGHSAEKITYRYVHLFPSVQLDMAEQLDAENMKEEPNEMEGGFANVS
;
A
#
# COMPACT_ATOMS: atom_id res chain seq x y z
N MET A 1 -2.34 -12.76 -8.78
CA MET A 1 -3.07 -12.97 -7.52
C MET A 1 -2.23 -13.92 -6.66
N PRO A 2 -2.14 -13.76 -5.32
CA PRO A 2 -1.38 -14.69 -4.48
C PRO A 2 -1.88 -16.13 -4.64
N GLN A 3 -0.98 -17.11 -4.62
CA GLN A 3 -1.33 -18.51 -4.87
C GLN A 3 -2.34 -19.06 -3.86
N PHE A 4 -2.16 -18.77 -2.56
CA PHE A 4 -3.08 -19.22 -1.52
C PHE A 4 -4.53 -18.79 -1.79
N LEU A 5 -4.72 -17.56 -2.29
CA LEU A 5 -6.06 -17.04 -2.60
C LEU A 5 -6.66 -17.74 -3.83
N CYS A 6 -5.83 -18.07 -4.83
CA CYS A 6 -6.28 -18.88 -5.97
C CYS A 6 -6.76 -20.27 -5.52
N ASP A 7 -6.08 -20.86 -4.54
CA ASP A 7 -6.42 -22.17 -4.00
C ASP A 7 -7.71 -22.11 -3.17
N GLU A 8 -7.85 -21.12 -2.28
CA GLU A 8 -9.10 -20.86 -1.56
C GLU A 8 -10.28 -20.59 -2.49
N MET A 9 -10.09 -19.76 -3.53
CA MET A 9 -11.12 -19.52 -4.53
C MET A 9 -11.51 -20.80 -5.26
N ARG A 10 -10.55 -21.67 -5.59
CA ARG A 10 -10.84 -22.95 -6.23
C ARG A 10 -11.69 -23.84 -5.33
N ASP A 11 -11.41 -23.87 -4.04
CA ASP A 11 -12.19 -24.64 -3.08
C ASP A 11 -13.59 -24.07 -2.87
N CYS A 12 -13.74 -22.74 -2.82
CA CYS A 12 -15.06 -22.11 -2.83
C CYS A 12 -15.86 -22.43 -4.10
N LEU A 13 -15.22 -22.43 -5.27
CA LEU A 13 -15.89 -22.71 -6.54
C LEU A 13 -16.40 -24.16 -6.64
N LYS A 14 -15.71 -25.13 -6.01
CA LYS A 14 -16.16 -26.53 -5.96
C LYS A 14 -17.52 -26.70 -5.28
N LEU A 15 -17.91 -25.79 -4.39
CA LEU A 15 -19.23 -25.80 -3.75
C LEU A 15 -20.38 -25.50 -4.73
N TYR A 16 -20.06 -24.91 -5.89
CA TYR A 16 -21.02 -24.59 -6.93
C TYR A 16 -20.92 -25.61 -8.07
N TYR A 17 -21.76 -26.65 -8.02
CA TYR A 17 -21.72 -27.81 -8.93
C TYR A 17 -21.96 -27.49 -10.42
N SER A 18 -22.40 -26.29 -10.78
CA SER A 18 -22.89 -25.96 -12.13
C SER A 18 -22.47 -24.57 -12.62
N LEU A 19 -21.26 -24.09 -12.29
CA LEU A 19 -20.74 -22.83 -12.83
C LEU A 19 -20.37 -23.00 -14.31
N LYS A 20 -21.02 -22.24 -15.19
CA LYS A 20 -20.63 -22.09 -16.59
C LYS A 20 -19.48 -21.06 -16.72
N PRO A 21 -18.70 -21.09 -17.82
CA PRO A 21 -17.61 -20.13 -18.03
C PRO A 21 -18.03 -18.66 -17.96
N ASP A 22 -19.28 -18.36 -18.33
CA ASP A 22 -19.81 -17.00 -18.40
C ASP A 22 -20.61 -16.60 -17.14
N ASP A 23 -20.75 -17.51 -16.17
CA ASP A 23 -21.49 -17.23 -14.95
C ASP A 23 -20.71 -16.30 -14.02
N ARG A 24 -21.45 -15.45 -13.29
CA ARG A 24 -20.85 -14.63 -12.23
C ARG A 24 -20.38 -15.53 -11.10
N ILE A 25 -19.10 -15.44 -10.75
CA ILE A 25 -18.52 -16.14 -9.59
C ILE A 25 -19.28 -15.80 -8.29
N PHE A 26 -19.62 -14.51 -8.11
CA PHE A 26 -20.41 -14.05 -6.96
C PHE A 26 -21.71 -13.39 -7.45
N PRO A 27 -22.82 -14.13 -7.55
CA PRO A 27 -24.12 -13.61 -7.98
C PRO A 27 -24.84 -12.86 -6.84
N VAL A 28 -24.14 -11.93 -6.18
CA VAL A 28 -24.65 -11.22 -4.99
C VAL A 28 -24.83 -9.74 -5.28
N THR A 29 -25.79 -9.12 -4.58
CA THR A 29 -25.99 -7.68 -4.63
C THR A 29 -25.11 -6.97 -3.61
N LYS A 30 -24.88 -5.67 -3.80
CA LYS A 30 -24.21 -4.82 -2.80
C LYS A 30 -24.92 -4.87 -1.44
N TYR A 31 -26.25 -4.90 -1.44
CA TYR A 31 -27.04 -4.96 -0.21
C TYR A 31 -26.79 -6.28 0.54
N TYR A 32 -26.81 -7.40 -0.19
CA TYR A 32 -26.53 -8.72 0.36
C TYR A 32 -25.17 -8.76 1.06
N LEU A 33 -24.09 -8.30 0.41
CA LEU A 33 -22.76 -8.28 1.02
C LEU A 33 -22.69 -7.45 2.32
N ASN A 34 -23.36 -6.30 2.37
CA ASN A 34 -23.41 -5.50 3.59
C ASN A 34 -24.19 -6.20 4.71
N HIS A 35 -25.30 -6.84 4.37
CA HIS A 35 -26.11 -7.59 5.32
C HIS A 35 -25.33 -8.79 5.89
N GLU A 36 -24.66 -9.56 5.05
CA GLU A 36 -23.85 -10.72 5.48
C GLU A 36 -22.67 -10.31 6.34
N MET A 37 -22.00 -9.19 6.02
CA MET A 37 -20.95 -8.62 6.89
C MET A 37 -21.50 -8.22 8.25
N GLU A 38 -22.67 -7.57 8.30
CA GLU A 38 -23.29 -7.21 9.57
C GLU A 38 -23.69 -8.44 10.38
N ARG A 39 -24.24 -9.47 9.73
CA ARG A 39 -24.57 -10.75 10.37
C ARG A 39 -23.33 -11.42 10.96
N GLY A 40 -22.24 -11.49 10.20
CA GLY A 40 -20.96 -12.03 10.67
C GLY A 40 -20.39 -11.26 11.86
N CYS A 41 -20.42 -9.92 11.81
CA CYS A 41 -19.95 -9.09 12.92
C CYS A 41 -20.73 -9.38 14.22
N LYS A 42 -22.06 -9.50 14.11
CA LYS A 42 -22.93 -9.85 15.26
C LYS A 42 -22.62 -11.24 15.81
N ALA A 43 -22.44 -12.23 14.93
CA ALA A 43 -22.14 -13.60 15.33
C ALA A 43 -20.78 -13.73 16.04
N CYS A 44 -19.78 -12.95 15.63
CA CYS A 44 -18.45 -12.96 16.23
C CYS A 44 -18.28 -11.95 17.38
N GLY A 45 -19.31 -11.16 17.72
CA GLY A 45 -19.25 -10.16 18.79
C GLY A 45 -18.33 -8.97 18.51
N VAL A 46 -17.98 -8.70 17.24
CA VAL A 46 -17.12 -7.57 16.86
C VAL A 46 -17.94 -6.35 16.47
N LYS A 47 -17.30 -5.16 16.53
CA LYS A 47 -17.90 -3.92 16.03
C LYS A 47 -18.26 -4.07 14.55
N LYS A 48 -19.27 -3.33 14.10
CA LYS A 48 -19.71 -3.33 12.70
C LYS A 48 -18.56 -2.97 11.77
N ILE A 49 -18.18 -3.89 10.88
CA ILE A 49 -17.19 -3.70 9.81
C ILE A 49 -17.95 -3.51 8.49
N ARG A 50 -17.58 -2.49 7.71
CA ARG A 50 -18.16 -2.23 6.39
C ARG A 50 -17.33 -2.91 5.30
N VAL A 51 -17.95 -3.22 4.17
CA VAL A 51 -17.27 -3.89 3.04
C VAL A 51 -16.06 -3.07 2.53
N HIS A 52 -16.14 -1.73 2.53
CA HIS A 52 -15.02 -0.89 2.12
C HIS A 52 -13.85 -0.89 3.12
N ASP A 53 -14.10 -1.19 4.39
CA ASP A 53 -13.05 -1.26 5.41
C ASP A 53 -12.07 -2.40 5.09
N LEU A 54 -12.53 -3.48 4.43
CA LEU A 54 -11.65 -4.53 3.94
C LEU A 54 -10.61 -3.99 2.94
N ARG A 55 -11.01 -3.08 2.04
CA ARG A 55 -10.08 -2.42 1.11
C ARG A 55 -9.13 -1.49 1.86
N HIS A 56 -9.62 -0.78 2.87
CA HIS A 56 -8.78 0.07 3.72
C HIS A 56 -7.73 -0.76 4.46
N SER A 57 -8.12 -1.84 5.12
CA SER A 57 -7.20 -2.77 5.79
C SER A 57 -6.16 -3.35 4.83
N HIS A 58 -6.56 -3.74 3.61
CA HIS A 58 -5.61 -4.23 2.61
C HIS A 58 -4.55 -3.19 2.24
N VAL A 59 -4.97 -1.93 2.01
CA VAL A 59 -4.04 -0.85 1.69
C VAL A 59 -3.12 -0.54 2.87
N SER A 60 -3.65 -0.41 4.09
CA SER A 60 -2.85 -0.17 5.30
C SER A 60 -1.79 -1.26 5.50
N LEU A 61 -2.15 -2.52 5.28
CA LEU A 61 -1.22 -3.64 5.36
C LEU A 61 -0.07 -3.50 4.33
N LEU A 62 -0.38 -3.14 3.09
CA LEU A 62 0.64 -2.96 2.06
C LEU A 62 1.57 -1.78 2.36
N ILE A 63 1.06 -0.69 2.94
CA ILE A 63 1.88 0.44 3.38
C ILE A 63 2.83 0.00 4.50
N ASN A 64 2.32 -0.73 5.49
CA ASN A 64 3.13 -1.25 6.58
C ASN A 64 4.20 -2.26 6.11
N MET A 65 3.97 -2.95 4.99
CA MET A 65 4.96 -3.80 4.33
C MET A 65 6.01 -3.00 3.50
N GLY A 66 5.93 -1.67 3.48
CA GLY A 66 6.90 -0.80 2.80
C GLY A 66 6.62 -0.55 1.31
N TYR A 67 5.46 -0.93 0.79
CA TYR A 67 5.15 -0.68 -0.62
C TYR A 67 4.80 0.79 -0.89
N THR A 68 5.24 1.32 -2.02
CA THR A 68 4.98 2.72 -2.42
C THR A 68 3.52 2.96 -2.79
N ALA A 69 3.04 4.19 -2.60
CA ALA A 69 1.68 4.59 -3.00
C ALA A 69 1.36 4.29 -4.47
N LEU A 70 2.35 4.42 -5.36
CA LEU A 70 2.22 4.09 -6.78
C LEU A 70 1.99 2.59 -7.01
N ALA A 71 2.80 1.73 -6.38
CA ALA A 71 2.67 0.28 -6.50
C ALA A 71 1.31 -0.20 -5.97
N ILE A 72 0.88 0.34 -4.83
CA ILE A 72 -0.42 0.05 -4.22
C ILE A 72 -1.56 0.53 -5.12
N GLY A 73 -1.48 1.76 -5.63
CA GLY A 73 -2.47 2.34 -6.54
C GLY A 73 -2.72 1.45 -7.77
N LYS A 74 -1.64 1.01 -8.43
CA LYS A 74 -1.71 0.05 -9.54
C LYS A 74 -2.40 -1.25 -9.15
N ARG A 75 -2.13 -1.78 -7.95
CA ARG A 75 -2.71 -3.05 -7.47
C ARG A 75 -4.21 -2.95 -7.16
N VAL A 76 -4.66 -1.85 -6.57
CA VAL A 76 -6.07 -1.69 -6.13
C VAL A 76 -6.95 -0.92 -7.13
N GLY A 77 -6.37 -0.50 -8.27
CA GLY A 77 -7.06 0.25 -9.32
C GLY A 77 -7.38 1.70 -8.93
N HIS A 78 -6.55 2.33 -8.10
CA HIS A 78 -6.68 3.73 -7.70
C HIS A 78 -5.49 4.56 -8.19
N SER A 79 -5.66 5.88 -8.38
CA SER A 79 -4.52 6.77 -8.61
C SER A 79 -3.62 6.83 -7.37
N ALA A 80 -2.32 7.02 -7.58
CA ALA A 80 -1.35 7.16 -6.49
C ALA A 80 -1.72 8.33 -5.56
N GLU A 81 -2.19 9.45 -6.13
CA GLU A 81 -2.69 10.62 -5.40
C GLU A 81 -3.78 10.27 -4.39
N LYS A 82 -4.77 9.43 -4.77
CA LYS A 82 -5.85 9.00 -3.87
C LYS A 82 -5.34 8.14 -2.74
N ILE A 83 -4.32 7.32 -2.98
CA ILE A 83 -3.67 6.52 -1.94
C ILE A 83 -2.90 7.46 -1.00
N THR A 84 -2.02 8.30 -1.52
CA THR A 84 -1.24 9.24 -0.71
C THR A 84 -2.14 10.13 0.13
N TYR A 85 -3.15 10.79 -0.46
CA TYR A 85 -4.06 11.68 0.26
C TYR A 85 -4.78 10.97 1.42
N ARG A 86 -5.24 9.73 1.19
CA ARG A 86 -6.07 9.01 2.16
C ARG A 86 -5.26 8.30 3.25
N TYR A 87 -4.01 7.93 2.97
CA TYR A 87 -3.19 7.12 3.87
C TYR A 87 -1.84 7.75 4.21
N VAL A 88 -1.66 9.05 3.97
CA VAL A 88 -0.40 9.79 4.25
C VAL A 88 0.14 9.53 5.65
N HIS A 89 -0.75 9.47 6.65
CA HIS A 89 -0.41 9.25 8.06
C HIS A 89 0.16 7.86 8.36
N LEU A 90 0.06 6.91 7.43
CA LEU A 90 0.63 5.57 7.56
C LEU A 90 2.01 5.44 6.91
N PHE A 91 2.39 6.37 6.02
CA PHE A 91 3.71 6.35 5.43
C PHE A 91 4.74 6.88 6.42
N PRO A 92 5.92 6.23 6.54
CA PRO A 92 6.99 6.74 7.39
C PRO A 92 7.40 8.14 6.92
N SER A 93 7.60 9.04 7.87
CA SER A 93 8.18 10.36 7.58
C SER A 93 9.66 10.17 7.30
N VAL A 94 10.06 10.43 6.06
CA VAL A 94 11.47 10.41 5.64
C VAL A 94 12.10 11.81 5.70
N GLN A 95 11.44 12.80 6.33
CA GLN A 95 11.89 14.20 6.33
C GLN A 95 13.27 14.39 6.97
N LEU A 96 13.56 13.67 8.06
CA LEU A 96 14.87 13.73 8.72
C LEU A 96 15.94 13.05 7.88
N ASP A 97 15.69 11.83 7.41
CA ASP A 97 16.60 11.11 6.51
C ASP A 97 16.91 11.91 5.23
N MET A 98 15.90 12.60 4.67
CA MET A 98 16.07 13.47 3.50
C MET A 98 16.93 14.70 3.81
N ALA A 99 16.73 15.32 4.97
CA ALA A 99 17.55 16.46 5.41
C ALA A 99 19.01 16.03 5.59
N GLU A 100 19.26 14.92 6.30
CA GLU A 100 20.59 14.38 6.51
C GLU A 100 21.29 14.01 5.19
N GLN A 101 20.57 13.42 4.23
CA GLN A 101 21.11 13.12 2.91
C GLN A 101 21.47 14.39 2.12
N LEU A 102 20.63 15.43 2.18
CA LEU A 102 20.92 16.70 1.52
C LEU A 102 22.15 17.39 2.13
N ASP A 103 22.29 17.36 3.45
CA ASP A 103 23.47 17.89 4.15
C ASP A 103 24.75 17.13 3.76
N ALA A 104 24.67 15.79 3.67
CA ALA A 104 25.79 14.95 3.27
C ALA A 104 26.22 15.14 1.81
N GLU A 105 25.29 15.46 0.90
CA GLU A 105 25.63 15.80 -0.49
C GLU A 105 26.30 17.18 -0.58
N ASN A 106 25.83 18.18 0.18
CA ASN A 106 26.45 19.51 0.20
C ASN A 106 27.85 19.53 0.82
N MET A 107 28.17 18.61 1.75
CA MET A 107 29.52 18.50 2.34
C MET A 107 30.54 17.79 1.44
N LYS A 108 30.12 17.21 0.30
CA LYS A 108 31.05 16.57 -0.66
C LYS A 108 31.65 17.55 -1.66
N GLU A 109 31.19 18.80 -1.69
CA GLU A 109 31.76 19.87 -2.51
C GLU A 109 32.52 20.86 -1.61
N GLU A 110 33.86 20.85 -1.75
CA GLU A 110 34.90 21.73 -1.16
C GLU A 110 35.46 21.34 0.23
N PRO A 111 36.81 21.22 0.36
CA PRO A 111 37.75 22.23 -0.12
C PRO A 111 38.88 21.68 -1.01
N ASN A 112 38.99 22.20 -2.25
CA ASN A 112 40.28 22.23 -2.95
C ASN A 112 40.95 23.60 -2.80
N GLU A 113 41.25 23.97 -1.55
CA GLU A 113 42.30 24.96 -1.28
C GLU A 113 43.58 24.20 -0.93
N MET A 114 44.45 23.99 -1.93
CA MET A 114 45.87 23.73 -1.67
C MET A 114 46.71 24.90 -2.18
N GLU A 115 47.20 25.63 -1.18
CA GLU A 115 48.31 26.58 -1.14
C GLU A 115 49.35 26.42 -2.27
N GLY A 116 49.50 27.46 -3.08
CA GLY A 116 50.73 27.76 -3.81
C GLY A 116 51.42 28.95 -3.14
N GLY A 117 52.32 28.63 -2.21
CA GLY A 117 52.98 29.59 -1.31
C GLY A 117 53.75 30.73 -1.99
N PHE A 118 53.86 31.81 -1.23
CA PHE A 118 54.76 32.94 -1.44
C PHE A 118 56.18 32.49 -1.80
N ALA A 119 56.70 32.98 -2.93
CA ALA A 119 58.13 33.12 -3.14
C ALA A 119 58.40 34.50 -3.77
N ASN A 120 58.61 35.49 -2.89
CA ASN A 120 59.37 36.70 -3.20
C ASN A 120 60.84 36.30 -3.21
N VAL A 121 61.54 36.36 -4.36
CA VAL A 121 62.99 36.58 -4.39
C VAL A 121 63.36 37.37 -5.66
N SER A 122 63.80 38.61 -5.41
CA SER A 122 64.72 39.48 -6.18
C SER A 122 64.29 40.05 -7.54
#